data_AF-A0A6G0WND9-F1
#
_entry.id   AF-A0A6G0WND9-F1
#
_cell.length_a   1.000
_cell.length_b   1.000
_cell.length_c   1.000
_cell.angle_alpha   90.00
_cell.angle_beta   90.00
_cell.angle_gamma   90.00
#
_symmetry.space_group_name_H-M   'P 1'
#
loop_
_entity.id
_entity.type
_entity.pdbx_description
1 polymer ?
#
loop_
_entity_poly.entity_id
_entity_poly.type
_entity_poly.pdbx_seq_one_letter_code
_entity_poly.pdbx_strand_id
1 'polypeptide(L)'
;MGNNIAKLAQEGYWDEITEKLMSHLFDDVNTTAGVLEWTALCFAAWKGKLEIASILVQYPGIEINKSNIDGMTPLHEAAKHNHLDIAILLMNAGANPHAMNAEGLKPLDLATENDMSYFLGMCMLPVAVCAERLEWYEVKRRIRARQISDINATFGEQGWTLLSFATLHNQVEVVTHLIRYKSINVNRPNKDGSTPLHEAARLDNLEILKLLLTAGADKTIRNEAGQLPFDLASPPGQELLLESTLEGFNTEGLPRDVIACSHCTYINPNVLAACSMCGLELKPVNNTSNVEELLERIHALEEAKLCAICEEHVKDTVFGCGHETCAICAPKLTECPVCRQEITTRIRRYV
;
A
#
# COMPACT_ATOMS: atom_id res chain seq x y z
N MET A 1 22.85 25.37 -13.74
CA MET A 1 22.00 24.47 -14.53
C MET A 1 20.60 24.51 -13.93
N GLY A 2 19.55 24.35 -14.74
CA GLY A 2 18.15 24.57 -14.30
C GLY A 2 17.68 23.56 -13.25
N ASN A 3 16.57 23.86 -12.59
CA ASN A 3 15.92 23.02 -11.56
C ASN A 3 15.05 21.88 -12.13
N ASN A 4 15.09 21.68 -13.46
CA ASN A 4 14.41 20.60 -14.14
C ASN A 4 15.26 19.32 -14.05
N ILE A 5 14.85 18.41 -13.17
CA ILE A 5 15.55 17.14 -12.95
C ILE A 5 15.48 16.19 -14.15
N ALA A 6 14.46 16.29 -15.01
CA ALA A 6 14.38 15.50 -16.24
C ALA A 6 15.46 15.91 -17.25
N LYS A 7 15.81 17.20 -17.32
CA LYS A 7 16.90 17.68 -18.16
C LYS A 7 18.26 17.16 -17.67
N LEU A 8 18.48 17.16 -16.36
CA LEU A 8 19.68 16.56 -15.78
C LEU A 8 19.75 15.05 -16.05
N ALA A 9 18.61 14.35 -15.99
CA ALA A 9 18.53 12.92 -16.29
C ALA A 9 18.85 12.63 -17.77
N GLN A 10 18.36 13.49 -18.68
CA GLN A 10 18.68 13.43 -20.10
C GLN A 10 20.19 13.59 -20.36
N GLU A 11 20.83 14.51 -19.65
CA GLU A 11 22.27 14.81 -19.76
C GLU A 11 23.15 13.80 -18.97
N GLY A 12 22.54 12.97 -18.11
CA GLY A 12 23.22 11.92 -17.35
C GLY A 12 23.84 12.38 -16.03
N TYR A 13 23.43 13.53 -15.50
CA TYR A 13 23.94 14.10 -14.24
C TYR A 13 23.25 13.49 -13.00
N TRP A 14 23.39 12.17 -12.80
CA TRP A 14 22.69 11.42 -11.75
C TRP A 14 23.07 11.82 -10.32
N ASP A 15 24.33 12.18 -10.08
CA ASP A 15 24.78 12.64 -8.77
C ASP A 15 24.11 13.97 -8.39
N GLU A 16 24.02 14.91 -9.35
CA GLU A 16 23.34 16.20 -9.15
C GLU A 16 21.84 16.02 -8.94
N ILE A 17 21.20 15.05 -9.63
CA ILE A 17 19.80 14.70 -9.39
C ILE A 17 19.62 14.23 -7.95
N THR A 18 20.51 13.36 -7.46
CA THR A 18 20.45 12.89 -6.07
C THR A 18 20.57 14.04 -5.08
N GLU A 19 21.53 14.95 -5.28
CA GLU A 19 21.69 16.15 -4.44
C GLU A 19 20.44 17.02 -4.45
N LYS A 20 19.87 17.28 -5.64
CA LYS A 20 18.66 18.11 -5.79
C LYS A 20 17.42 17.47 -5.17
N LEU A 21 17.27 16.15 -5.33
CA LEU A 21 16.18 15.40 -4.70
C LEU A 21 16.31 15.50 -3.18
N MET A 22 17.48 15.21 -2.61
CA MET A 22 17.73 15.25 -1.16
C MET A 22 17.58 16.66 -0.55
N SER A 23 17.92 17.70 -1.32
CA SER A 23 17.81 19.10 -0.89
C SER A 23 16.45 19.74 -1.23
N HIS A 24 15.55 19.01 -1.91
CA HIS A 24 14.28 19.52 -2.45
C HIS A 24 14.44 20.77 -3.34
N LEU A 25 15.58 20.88 -4.04
CA LEU A 25 15.92 22.00 -4.92
C LEU A 25 15.61 21.68 -6.40
N PHE A 26 14.33 21.41 -6.68
CA PHE A 26 13.79 21.17 -8.01
C PHE A 26 12.39 21.77 -8.14
N ASP A 27 11.94 22.00 -9.38
CA ASP A 27 10.65 22.68 -9.62
C ASP A 27 9.46 21.72 -9.42
N ASP A 28 9.41 20.66 -10.22
CA ASP A 28 8.41 19.58 -10.16
C ASP A 28 9.11 18.26 -10.48
N VAL A 29 8.82 17.22 -9.69
CA VAL A 29 9.38 15.88 -9.87
C VAL A 29 8.90 15.24 -11.19
N ASN A 30 7.76 15.69 -11.70
CA ASN A 30 7.14 15.22 -12.95
C ASN A 30 7.47 16.12 -14.15
N THR A 31 8.48 17.00 -14.03
CA THR A 31 8.99 17.76 -15.17
C THR A 31 9.42 16.83 -16.29
N THR A 32 9.31 17.32 -17.53
CA THR A 32 9.71 16.60 -18.73
C THR A 32 10.89 17.28 -19.42
N ALA A 33 11.64 16.52 -20.22
CA ALA A 33 12.75 17.03 -21.03
C ALA A 33 12.86 16.32 -22.38
N GLY A 34 13.51 16.98 -23.34
CA GLY A 34 13.68 16.50 -24.71
C GLY A 34 12.41 16.60 -25.57
N VAL A 35 12.56 16.25 -26.84
CA VAL A 35 11.48 16.35 -27.85
C VAL A 35 10.34 15.39 -27.55
N LEU A 36 10.65 14.28 -26.89
CA LEU A 36 9.68 13.25 -26.52
C LEU A 36 9.01 13.51 -25.16
N GLU A 37 9.34 14.61 -24.46
CA GLU A 37 8.78 14.94 -23.13
C GLU A 37 8.97 13.83 -22.08
N TRP A 38 10.20 13.34 -21.91
CA TRP A 38 10.50 12.28 -20.95
C TRP A 38 10.62 12.82 -19.52
N THR A 39 10.07 12.09 -18.55
CA THR A 39 10.31 12.37 -17.13
C THR A 39 11.68 11.87 -16.67
N ALA A 40 12.15 12.38 -15.53
CA ALA A 40 13.34 11.84 -14.87
C ALA A 40 13.20 10.33 -14.58
N LEU A 41 11.98 9.86 -14.24
CA LEU A 41 11.69 8.45 -13.98
C LEU A 41 11.78 7.60 -15.26
N CYS A 42 11.30 8.09 -16.42
CA CYS A 42 11.49 7.41 -17.70
C CYS A 42 12.98 7.30 -18.06
N PHE A 43 13.75 8.37 -17.89
CA PHE A 43 15.20 8.32 -18.12
C PHE A 43 15.91 7.34 -17.18
N ALA A 44 15.56 7.32 -15.90
CA ALA A 44 16.12 6.38 -14.93
C ALA A 44 15.79 4.92 -15.30
N ALA A 45 14.54 4.66 -15.71
CA ALA A 45 14.11 3.34 -16.17
C ALA A 45 14.83 2.90 -17.44
N TRP A 46 14.97 3.77 -18.44
CA TRP A 46 15.72 3.49 -19.67
C TRP A 46 17.20 3.19 -19.41
N LYS A 47 17.83 3.99 -18.53
CA LYS A 47 19.27 3.93 -18.26
C LYS A 47 19.67 2.92 -17.17
N GLY A 48 18.70 2.22 -16.56
CA GLY A 48 18.99 1.26 -15.49
C GLY A 48 19.49 1.91 -14.20
N LYS A 49 18.98 3.09 -13.86
CA LYS A 49 19.38 3.83 -12.64
C LYS A 49 18.46 3.51 -11.48
N LEU A 50 18.65 2.32 -10.89
CA LEU A 50 17.81 1.81 -9.81
C LEU A 50 17.78 2.73 -8.60
N GLU A 51 18.92 3.29 -8.18
CA GLU A 51 19.00 4.17 -7.01
C GLU A 51 18.15 5.43 -7.21
N ILE A 52 18.27 6.04 -8.39
CA ILE A 52 17.51 7.24 -8.75
C ILE A 52 16.03 6.91 -8.85
N ALA A 53 15.67 5.81 -9.52
CA ALA A 53 14.28 5.36 -9.60
C ALA A 53 13.69 5.11 -8.21
N SER A 54 14.46 4.47 -7.31
CA SER A 54 14.05 4.17 -5.94
C SER A 54 13.78 5.42 -5.12
N ILE A 55 14.59 6.46 -5.30
CA ILE A 55 14.37 7.76 -4.68
C ILE A 55 13.11 8.41 -5.28
N LEU A 56 13.00 8.49 -6.60
CA LEU A 56 11.89 9.15 -7.30
C LEU A 56 10.51 8.56 -6.95
N VAL A 57 10.36 7.23 -6.90
CA VAL A 57 9.06 6.61 -6.59
C VAL A 57 8.55 6.86 -5.17
N GLN A 58 9.42 7.36 -4.29
CA GLN A 58 9.05 7.73 -2.91
C GLN A 58 8.60 9.19 -2.79
N TYR A 59 8.71 10.01 -3.85
CA TYR A 59 8.31 11.43 -3.77
C TYR A 59 6.79 11.59 -3.77
N PRO A 60 6.23 12.42 -2.87
CA PRO A 60 4.81 12.77 -2.89
C PRO A 60 4.41 13.37 -4.25
N GLY A 61 3.32 12.87 -4.82
CA GLY A 61 2.79 13.35 -6.10
C GLY A 61 3.54 12.87 -7.35
N ILE A 62 4.50 11.95 -7.24
CA ILE A 62 5.13 11.33 -8.41
C ILE A 62 4.08 10.62 -9.29
N GLU A 63 4.09 10.94 -10.58
CA GLU A 63 3.20 10.32 -11.57
C GLU A 63 3.88 9.08 -12.18
N ILE A 64 3.81 7.94 -11.46
CA ILE A 64 4.44 6.67 -11.86
C ILE A 64 4.08 6.22 -13.29
N ASN A 65 2.88 6.58 -13.75
CA ASN A 65 2.35 6.19 -15.06
C ASN A 65 2.43 7.31 -16.11
N LYS A 66 3.10 8.43 -15.84
CA LYS A 66 3.24 9.51 -16.83
C LYS A 66 3.99 9.00 -18.05
N SER A 67 3.35 9.05 -19.20
CA SER A 67 3.93 8.64 -20.47
C SER A 67 4.60 9.80 -21.19
N ASN A 68 5.59 9.47 -22.03
CA ASN A 68 6.16 10.38 -23.02
C ASN A 68 5.20 10.56 -24.22
N ILE A 69 5.59 11.32 -25.24
CA ILE A 69 4.72 11.57 -26.41
C ILE A 69 4.36 10.30 -27.21
N ASP A 70 5.21 9.28 -27.15
CA ASP A 70 4.97 7.98 -27.81
C ASP A 70 4.09 7.06 -26.95
N GLY A 71 3.58 7.54 -25.82
CA GLY A 71 2.80 6.74 -24.88
C GLY A 71 3.64 5.78 -24.03
N MET A 72 4.97 5.86 -24.07
CA MET A 72 5.84 5.00 -23.26
C MET A 72 5.87 5.48 -21.81
N THR A 73 5.47 4.60 -20.90
CA THR A 73 5.59 4.80 -19.44
C THR A 73 6.96 4.33 -18.95
N PRO A 74 7.38 4.68 -17.71
CA PRO A 74 8.61 4.13 -17.13
C PRO A 74 8.67 2.60 -17.16
N LEU A 75 7.53 1.91 -17.02
CA LEU A 75 7.48 0.45 -17.07
C LEU A 75 7.76 -0.10 -18.48
N HIS A 76 7.32 0.60 -19.53
CA HIS A 76 7.69 0.23 -20.91
C HIS A 76 9.20 0.33 -21.12
N GLU A 77 9.81 1.41 -20.63
CA GLU A 77 11.26 1.61 -20.76
C GLU A 77 12.07 0.57 -19.96
N ALA A 78 11.64 0.25 -18.73
CA ALA A 78 12.26 -0.81 -17.94
C ALA A 78 12.14 -2.18 -18.64
N ALA A 79 10.97 -2.49 -19.20
CA ALA A 79 10.72 -3.75 -19.90
C ALA A 79 11.56 -3.89 -21.18
N LYS A 80 11.54 -2.86 -22.03
CA LYS A 80 12.28 -2.79 -23.31
C LYS A 80 13.79 -2.93 -23.12
N HIS A 81 14.31 -2.46 -22.00
CA HIS A 81 15.74 -2.47 -21.69
C HIS A 81 16.15 -3.53 -20.66
N ASN A 82 15.24 -4.44 -20.29
CA ASN A 82 15.45 -5.53 -19.35
C ASN A 82 15.99 -5.12 -17.96
N HIS A 83 15.52 -4.00 -17.43
CA HIS A 83 15.83 -3.58 -16.05
C HIS A 83 14.78 -4.14 -15.09
N LEU A 84 14.89 -5.45 -14.79
CA LEU A 84 13.91 -6.21 -13.99
C LEU A 84 13.71 -5.65 -12.58
N ASP A 85 14.79 -5.24 -11.93
CA ASP A 85 14.79 -4.58 -10.63
C ASP A 85 13.95 -3.28 -10.64
N ILE A 86 14.12 -2.46 -11.67
CA ILE A 86 13.31 -1.25 -11.86
C ILE A 86 11.86 -1.61 -12.18
N ALA A 87 11.60 -2.63 -13.00
CA ALA A 87 10.24 -3.08 -13.28
C ALA A 87 9.52 -3.54 -11.99
N ILE A 88 10.20 -4.29 -11.11
CA ILE A 88 9.67 -4.70 -9.80
C ILE A 88 9.39 -3.47 -8.93
N LEU A 89 10.32 -2.52 -8.86
CA LEU A 89 10.16 -1.27 -8.12
C LEU A 89 8.94 -0.47 -8.60
N LEU A 90 8.81 -0.26 -9.92
CA LEU A 90 7.71 0.45 -10.54
C LEU A 90 6.38 -0.27 -10.29
N MET A 91 6.36 -1.59 -10.44
CA MET A 91 5.17 -2.39 -10.12
C MET A 91 4.80 -2.27 -8.65
N ASN A 92 5.73 -2.17 -7.70
CA ASN A 92 5.41 -1.92 -6.30
C ASN A 92 4.88 -0.50 -6.03
N ALA A 93 5.30 0.46 -6.86
CA ALA A 93 4.87 1.86 -6.77
C ALA A 93 3.51 2.13 -7.45
N GLY A 94 2.87 1.13 -8.06
CA GLY A 94 1.57 1.30 -8.72
C GLY A 94 1.64 1.56 -10.22
N ALA A 95 2.72 1.14 -10.88
CA ALA A 95 2.76 1.12 -12.34
C ALA A 95 1.66 0.22 -12.92
N ASN A 96 1.06 0.65 -14.04
CA ASN A 96 0.04 -0.08 -14.75
C ASN A 96 0.68 -1.02 -15.81
N PRO A 97 0.67 -2.35 -15.60
CA PRO A 97 1.23 -3.29 -16.56
C PRO A 97 0.38 -3.46 -17.83
N HIS A 98 -0.82 -2.88 -17.86
CA HIS A 98 -1.73 -2.90 -19.01
C HIS A 98 -1.72 -1.61 -19.83
N ALA A 99 -0.90 -0.61 -19.46
CA ALA A 99 -0.78 0.62 -20.24
C ALA A 99 -0.36 0.29 -21.68
N MET A 100 -0.91 1.00 -22.66
CA MET A 100 -0.57 0.85 -24.08
C MET A 100 0.14 2.11 -24.56
N ASN A 101 1.24 1.93 -25.28
CA ASN A 101 1.91 3.02 -25.99
C ASN A 101 1.15 3.39 -27.28
N ALA A 102 1.66 4.35 -28.05
CA ALA A 102 1.06 4.81 -29.31
C ALA A 102 0.99 3.72 -30.41
N GLU A 103 1.81 2.67 -30.29
CA GLU A 103 1.79 1.50 -31.18
C GLU A 103 0.81 0.40 -30.71
N GLY A 104 0.13 0.60 -29.58
CA GLY A 104 -0.77 -0.37 -28.98
C GLY A 104 -0.06 -1.50 -28.21
N LEU A 105 1.23 -1.35 -27.93
CA LEU A 105 2.06 -2.33 -27.22
C LEU A 105 2.05 -2.04 -25.71
N LYS A 106 1.95 -3.11 -24.91
CA LYS A 106 2.11 -3.08 -23.45
C LYS A 106 3.58 -3.22 -23.07
N PRO A 107 3.97 -2.95 -21.81
CA PRO A 107 5.32 -3.24 -21.34
C PRO A 107 5.75 -4.69 -21.60
N LEU A 108 4.84 -5.66 -21.40
CA LEU A 108 5.10 -7.08 -21.66
C LEU A 108 5.47 -7.34 -23.13
N ASP A 109 4.85 -6.65 -24.08
CA ASP A 109 5.11 -6.87 -25.51
C ASP A 109 6.50 -6.37 -25.94
N LEU A 110 7.13 -5.52 -25.13
CA LEU A 110 8.49 -5.02 -25.33
C LEU A 110 9.55 -5.82 -24.58
N ALA A 111 9.15 -6.76 -23.71
CA ALA A 111 10.07 -7.61 -22.97
C ALA A 111 10.66 -8.68 -23.90
N THR A 112 11.97 -8.67 -24.09
CA THR A 112 12.66 -9.68 -24.92
C THR A 112 13.23 -10.83 -24.10
N GLU A 113 13.37 -10.64 -22.79
CA GLU A 113 14.02 -11.57 -21.88
C GLU A 113 12.99 -12.37 -21.08
N ASN A 114 13.31 -13.65 -20.81
CA ASN A 114 12.37 -14.59 -20.22
C ASN A 114 11.89 -14.16 -18.82
N ASP A 115 12.80 -13.68 -17.97
CA ASP A 115 12.48 -13.30 -16.60
C ASP A 115 11.57 -12.06 -16.54
N MET A 116 11.84 -11.06 -17.38
CA MET A 116 10.98 -9.88 -17.51
C MET A 116 9.59 -10.27 -18.04
N SER A 117 9.54 -11.11 -19.07
CA SER A 117 8.28 -11.59 -19.66
C SER A 117 7.46 -12.38 -18.64
N TYR A 118 8.11 -13.25 -17.88
CA TYR A 118 7.49 -14.01 -16.80
C TYR A 118 6.93 -13.07 -15.72
N PHE A 119 7.75 -12.14 -15.22
CA PHE A 119 7.37 -11.21 -14.18
C PHE A 119 6.18 -10.33 -14.57
N LEU A 120 6.22 -9.71 -15.74
CA LEU A 120 5.13 -8.85 -16.23
C LEU A 120 3.88 -9.67 -16.54
N GLY A 121 4.03 -10.85 -17.13
CA GLY A 121 2.93 -11.80 -17.34
C GLY A 121 2.25 -12.16 -16.02
N MET A 122 3.02 -12.43 -14.96
CA MET A 122 2.49 -12.69 -13.62
C MET A 122 1.77 -11.48 -13.05
N CYS A 123 2.35 -10.27 -13.15
CA CYS A 123 1.75 -9.02 -12.67
C CYS A 123 0.36 -8.72 -13.26
N MET A 124 0.09 -9.21 -14.47
CA MET A 124 -1.17 -9.02 -15.20
C MET A 124 -2.26 -10.04 -14.83
N LEU A 125 -1.92 -11.12 -14.12
CA LEU A 125 -2.90 -12.13 -13.69
C LEU A 125 -3.65 -11.68 -12.44
N PRO A 126 -4.88 -12.17 -12.19
CA PRO A 126 -5.54 -12.01 -10.89
C PRO A 126 -4.70 -12.61 -9.76
N VAL A 127 -4.69 -11.98 -8.58
CA VAL A 127 -3.91 -12.47 -7.42
C VAL A 127 -4.32 -13.89 -7.00
N ALA A 128 -5.58 -14.26 -7.22
CA ALA A 128 -6.11 -15.61 -7.03
C ALA A 128 -5.34 -16.66 -7.85
N VAL A 129 -5.11 -16.37 -9.14
CA VAL A 129 -4.36 -17.27 -10.03
C VAL A 129 -2.90 -17.38 -9.60
N CYS A 130 -2.30 -16.29 -9.10
CA CYS A 130 -0.96 -16.34 -8.52
C CYS A 130 -0.92 -17.26 -7.28
N ALA A 131 -1.93 -17.18 -6.41
CA ALA A 131 -2.04 -18.05 -5.24
C ALA A 131 -2.22 -19.52 -5.63
N GLU A 132 -3.11 -19.84 -6.58
CA GLU A 132 -3.32 -21.20 -7.09
C GLU A 132 -2.05 -21.82 -7.71
N ARG A 133 -1.17 -20.98 -8.28
CA ARG A 133 0.15 -21.38 -8.79
C ARG A 133 1.23 -21.46 -7.72
N LEU A 134 0.89 -21.19 -6.45
CA LEU A 134 1.81 -21.13 -5.32
C LEU A 134 2.90 -20.06 -5.46
N GLU A 135 2.61 -19.01 -6.24
CA GLU A 135 3.50 -17.87 -6.46
C GLU A 135 3.39 -16.88 -5.30
N TRP A 136 3.72 -17.37 -4.10
CA TRP A 136 3.55 -16.64 -2.84
C TRP A 136 4.43 -15.40 -2.75
N TYR A 137 5.55 -15.35 -3.47
CA TYR A 137 6.34 -14.12 -3.59
C TYR A 137 5.50 -12.99 -4.22
N GLU A 138 4.83 -13.26 -5.32
CA GLU A 138 4.00 -12.28 -6.03
C GLU A 138 2.76 -11.91 -5.21
N VAL A 139 2.11 -12.89 -4.56
CA VAL A 139 0.99 -12.63 -3.65
C VAL A 139 1.44 -11.70 -2.51
N LYS A 140 2.58 -11.98 -1.85
CA LYS A 140 3.13 -11.12 -0.79
C LYS A 140 3.45 -9.73 -1.30
N ARG A 141 4.04 -9.62 -2.49
CA ARG A 141 4.40 -8.34 -3.12
C ARG A 141 3.16 -7.45 -3.27
N ARG A 142 2.07 -7.98 -3.85
CA ARG A 142 0.81 -7.22 -4.03
C ARG A 142 0.12 -6.87 -2.73
N ILE A 143 0.13 -7.78 -1.75
CA ILE A 143 -0.45 -7.51 -0.43
C ILE A 143 0.28 -6.33 0.23
N ARG A 144 1.62 -6.32 0.20
CA ARG A 144 2.43 -5.23 0.79
C ARG A 144 2.25 -3.92 0.05
N ALA A 145 2.19 -3.96 -1.28
CA ALA A 145 1.96 -2.79 -2.12
C ALA A 145 0.50 -2.29 -2.10
N ARG A 146 -0.42 -2.96 -1.37
CA ARG A 146 -1.86 -2.66 -1.34
C ARG A 146 -2.53 -2.70 -2.74
N GLN A 147 -2.06 -3.60 -3.60
CA GLN A 147 -2.49 -3.74 -4.99
C GLN A 147 -3.48 -4.90 -5.19
N ILE A 148 -4.46 -5.01 -4.30
CA ILE A 148 -5.52 -6.02 -4.40
C ILE A 148 -6.85 -5.29 -4.40
N SER A 149 -7.59 -5.40 -5.50
CA SER A 149 -8.86 -4.70 -5.70
C SER A 149 -9.95 -5.17 -4.75
N ASP A 150 -10.11 -6.49 -4.61
CA ASP A 150 -10.99 -7.12 -3.62
C ASP A 150 -10.22 -8.19 -2.85
N ILE A 151 -9.87 -7.86 -1.61
CA ILE A 151 -9.12 -8.75 -0.70
C ILE A 151 -9.95 -9.95 -0.23
N ASN A 152 -11.28 -9.84 -0.32
CA ASN A 152 -12.20 -10.87 0.12
C ASN A 152 -12.76 -11.70 -1.05
N ALA A 153 -12.35 -11.42 -2.29
CA ALA A 153 -12.81 -12.14 -3.46
C ALA A 153 -12.61 -13.65 -3.29
N THR A 154 -13.62 -14.41 -3.68
CA THR A 154 -13.58 -15.88 -3.65
C THR A 154 -13.16 -16.43 -5.00
N PHE A 155 -12.36 -17.49 -5.03
CA PHE A 155 -11.87 -18.12 -6.25
C PHE A 155 -11.82 -19.65 -6.13
N GLY A 156 -11.58 -20.32 -7.26
CA GLY A 156 -11.55 -21.78 -7.35
C GLY A 156 -12.93 -22.43 -7.15
N GLU A 157 -12.99 -23.74 -7.36
CA GLU A 157 -14.25 -24.50 -7.27
C GLU A 157 -14.84 -24.49 -5.86
N GLN A 158 -14.00 -24.43 -4.83
CA GLN A 158 -14.41 -24.40 -3.42
C GLN A 158 -14.72 -22.99 -2.90
N GLY A 159 -14.61 -21.94 -3.72
CA GLY A 159 -14.87 -20.57 -3.30
C GLY A 159 -13.92 -20.08 -2.19
N TRP A 160 -12.63 -20.39 -2.33
CA TRP A 160 -11.60 -19.96 -1.41
C TRP A 160 -11.48 -18.45 -1.35
N THR A 161 -11.38 -17.88 -0.15
CA THR A 161 -10.81 -16.55 0.02
C THR A 161 -9.29 -16.64 0.03
N LEU A 162 -8.61 -15.54 -0.32
CA LEU A 162 -7.15 -15.50 -0.27
C LEU A 162 -6.62 -15.80 1.14
N LEU A 163 -7.32 -15.36 2.18
CA LEU A 163 -6.98 -15.65 3.58
C LEU A 163 -7.08 -17.13 3.90
N SER A 164 -8.22 -17.78 3.57
CA SER A 164 -8.37 -19.23 3.79
C SER A 164 -7.38 -20.06 3.00
N PHE A 165 -7.08 -19.67 1.74
CA PHE A 165 -6.13 -20.39 0.91
C PHE A 165 -4.69 -20.24 1.43
N ALA A 166 -4.32 -19.03 1.89
CA ALA A 166 -3.03 -18.81 2.56
C ALA A 166 -2.91 -19.64 3.85
N THR A 167 -3.98 -19.76 4.64
CA THR A 167 -4.03 -20.64 5.81
C THR A 167 -3.84 -22.11 5.43
N LEU A 168 -4.57 -22.59 4.41
CA LEU A 168 -4.48 -23.96 3.92
C LEU A 168 -3.03 -24.34 3.53
N HIS A 169 -2.30 -23.40 2.93
CA HIS A 169 -0.92 -23.59 2.49
C HIS A 169 0.14 -23.14 3.51
N ASN A 170 -0.25 -22.95 4.78
CA ASN A 170 0.64 -22.55 5.88
C ASN A 170 1.50 -21.30 5.57
N GLN A 171 0.89 -20.30 4.91
CA GLN A 171 1.58 -19.06 4.56
C GLN A 171 1.42 -18.02 5.66
N VAL A 172 2.07 -18.26 6.80
CA VAL A 172 2.00 -17.42 8.01
C VAL A 172 2.22 -15.94 7.70
N GLU A 173 3.25 -15.64 6.90
CA GLU A 173 3.59 -14.26 6.56
C GLU A 173 2.50 -13.59 5.70
N VAL A 174 1.91 -14.32 4.75
CA VAL A 174 0.79 -13.85 3.94
C VAL A 174 -0.40 -13.56 4.83
N VAL A 175 -0.78 -14.51 5.70
CA VAL A 175 -1.88 -14.34 6.67
C VAL A 175 -1.65 -13.11 7.53
N THR A 176 -0.44 -12.94 8.06
CA THR A 176 -0.05 -11.80 8.90
C THR A 176 -0.26 -10.46 8.20
N HIS A 177 0.06 -10.37 6.90
CA HIS A 177 -0.19 -9.14 6.13
C HIS A 177 -1.66 -8.98 5.76
N LEU A 178 -2.39 -10.07 5.47
CA LEU A 178 -3.81 -10.03 5.12
C LEU A 178 -4.69 -9.55 6.28
N ILE A 179 -4.48 -10.05 7.50
CA ILE A 179 -5.28 -9.63 8.67
C ILE A 179 -5.11 -8.14 9.02
N ARG A 180 -4.05 -7.48 8.51
CA ARG A 180 -3.81 -6.04 8.64
C ARG A 180 -4.56 -5.20 7.60
N TYR A 181 -5.37 -5.80 6.73
CA TYR A 181 -6.29 -5.06 5.87
C TYR A 181 -7.53 -4.69 6.69
N LYS A 182 -7.82 -3.40 6.82
CA LYS A 182 -9.03 -2.94 7.53
C LYS A 182 -10.32 -3.52 6.96
N SER A 183 -10.35 -3.80 5.65
CA SER A 183 -11.49 -4.36 4.93
C SER A 183 -11.53 -5.90 4.91
N ILE A 184 -10.56 -6.60 5.51
CA ILE A 184 -10.55 -8.07 5.49
C ILE A 184 -11.72 -8.64 6.29
N ASN A 185 -12.43 -9.59 5.69
CA ASN A 185 -13.42 -10.39 6.40
C ASN A 185 -12.77 -11.70 6.83
N VAL A 186 -12.23 -11.71 8.06
CA VAL A 186 -11.59 -12.90 8.66
C VAL A 186 -12.53 -14.10 8.80
N ASN A 187 -13.84 -13.87 8.74
CA ASN A 187 -14.89 -14.87 8.95
C ASN A 187 -15.59 -15.27 7.64
N ARG A 188 -15.13 -14.81 6.48
CA ARG A 188 -15.76 -15.15 5.20
C ARG A 188 -15.58 -16.65 4.94
N PRO A 189 -16.67 -17.43 4.84
CA PRO A 189 -16.57 -18.87 4.61
C PRO A 189 -16.30 -19.18 3.14
N ASN A 190 -15.72 -20.35 2.90
CA ASN A 190 -15.70 -21.00 1.59
C ASN A 190 -17.05 -21.69 1.31
N LYS A 191 -17.18 -22.43 0.19
CA LYS A 191 -18.43 -23.11 -0.18
C LYS A 191 -18.87 -24.21 0.79
N ASP A 192 -17.94 -24.79 1.55
CA ASP A 192 -18.25 -25.78 2.58
C ASP A 192 -18.65 -25.13 3.91
N GLY A 193 -18.83 -23.80 3.95
CA GLY A 193 -19.09 -23.05 5.18
C GLY A 193 -17.86 -22.92 6.08
N SER A 194 -16.68 -23.41 5.67
CA SER A 194 -15.46 -23.36 6.47
C SER A 194 -14.81 -21.98 6.37
N THR A 195 -14.55 -21.36 7.52
CA THR A 195 -13.80 -20.10 7.63
C THR A 195 -12.28 -20.36 7.69
N PRO A 196 -11.42 -19.34 7.51
CA PRO A 196 -9.98 -19.49 7.73
C PRO A 196 -9.62 -20.10 9.11
N LEU A 197 -10.44 -19.87 10.14
CA LEU A 197 -10.23 -20.44 11.47
C LEU A 197 -10.48 -21.95 11.50
N HIS A 198 -11.47 -22.46 10.73
CA HIS A 198 -11.67 -23.90 10.55
C HIS A 198 -10.47 -24.55 9.86
N GLU A 199 -9.92 -23.88 8.83
CA GLU A 199 -8.74 -24.37 8.11
C GLU A 199 -7.52 -24.46 9.03
N ALA A 200 -7.27 -23.42 9.82
CA ALA A 200 -6.16 -23.38 10.77
C ALA A 200 -6.29 -24.48 11.84
N ALA A 201 -7.51 -24.68 12.37
CA ALA A 201 -7.79 -25.71 13.35
C ALA A 201 -7.56 -27.12 12.79
N ARG A 202 -8.11 -27.40 11.60
CA ARG A 202 -7.98 -28.71 10.93
C ARG A 202 -6.53 -29.07 10.63
N LEU A 203 -5.71 -28.09 10.26
CA LEU A 203 -4.28 -28.27 9.96
C LEU A 203 -3.38 -28.26 11.20
N ASP A 204 -3.96 -28.08 12.38
CA ASP A 204 -3.24 -27.94 13.65
C ASP A 204 -2.17 -26.83 13.62
N ASN A 205 -2.47 -25.74 12.91
CA ASN A 205 -1.55 -24.62 12.76
C ASN A 205 -1.79 -23.59 13.87
N LEU A 206 -1.20 -23.84 15.04
CA LEU A 206 -1.40 -23.03 16.24
C LEU A 206 -0.99 -21.56 16.05
N GLU A 207 0.01 -21.28 15.21
CA GLU A 207 0.45 -19.91 14.92
C GLU A 207 -0.60 -19.14 14.12
N ILE A 208 -1.08 -19.71 13.01
CA ILE A 208 -2.14 -19.08 12.21
C ILE A 208 -3.45 -19.03 12.99
N LEU A 209 -3.76 -20.05 13.80
CA LEU A 209 -4.93 -20.06 14.68
C LEU A 209 -4.91 -18.85 15.63
N LYS A 210 -3.78 -18.59 16.30
CA LYS A 210 -3.59 -17.40 17.15
C LYS A 210 -3.72 -16.09 16.36
N LEU A 211 -3.10 -16.01 15.18
CA LEU A 211 -3.19 -14.82 14.32
C LEU A 211 -4.64 -14.50 13.91
N LEU A 212 -5.42 -15.52 13.57
CA LEU A 212 -6.82 -15.34 13.18
C LEU A 212 -7.70 -14.95 14.37
N LEU A 213 -7.52 -15.59 15.52
CA LEU A 213 -8.29 -15.25 16.71
C LEU A 213 -7.97 -13.83 17.22
N THR A 214 -6.70 -13.42 17.19
CA THR A 214 -6.32 -12.02 17.53
C THR A 214 -6.86 -11.00 16.52
N ALA A 215 -7.13 -11.42 15.28
CA ALA A 215 -7.80 -10.61 14.26
C ALA A 215 -9.35 -10.63 14.38
N GLY A 216 -9.91 -11.22 15.44
CA GLY A 216 -11.35 -11.27 15.67
C GLY A 216 -12.09 -12.36 14.92
N ALA A 217 -11.41 -13.46 14.57
CA ALA A 217 -12.08 -14.62 13.98
C ALA A 217 -13.11 -15.22 14.96
N ASP A 218 -14.31 -15.47 14.45
CA ASP A 218 -15.43 -16.01 15.21
C ASP A 218 -15.31 -17.54 15.30
N LYS A 219 -15.00 -17.99 16.52
CA LYS A 219 -14.87 -19.41 16.88
C LYS A 219 -16.20 -20.15 17.02
N THR A 220 -17.34 -19.47 16.84
CA THR A 220 -18.69 -20.03 17.00
C THR A 220 -19.38 -20.38 15.68
N ILE A 221 -18.79 -19.99 14.54
CA ILE A 221 -19.31 -20.31 13.21
C ILE A 221 -19.24 -21.82 12.98
N ARG A 222 -20.32 -22.41 12.45
CA ARG A 222 -20.35 -23.80 12.01
C ARG A 222 -20.23 -23.87 10.49
N ASN A 223 -19.46 -24.85 10.01
CA ASN A 223 -19.42 -25.19 8.60
C ASN A 223 -20.68 -25.98 8.17
N GLU A 224 -20.81 -26.33 6.89
CA GLU A 224 -21.94 -27.08 6.34
C GLU A 224 -22.09 -28.49 6.94
N ALA A 225 -20.98 -29.08 7.43
CA ALA A 225 -21.00 -30.33 8.18
C ALA A 225 -21.45 -30.15 9.65
N GLY A 226 -21.78 -28.93 10.06
CA GLY A 226 -22.19 -28.57 11.41
C GLY A 226 -21.05 -28.52 12.42
N GLN A 227 -19.79 -28.54 12.00
CA GLN A 227 -18.61 -28.55 12.87
C GLN A 227 -18.15 -27.13 13.19
N LEU A 228 -17.73 -26.89 14.43
CA LEU A 228 -17.00 -25.70 14.86
C LEU A 228 -15.51 -25.83 14.52
N PRO A 229 -14.72 -24.74 14.51
CA PRO A 229 -13.26 -24.82 14.49
C PRO A 229 -12.72 -25.67 15.64
N PHE A 230 -13.36 -25.61 16.82
CA PHE A 230 -13.01 -26.42 17.98
C PHE A 230 -13.08 -27.93 17.70
N ASP A 231 -14.11 -28.37 16.96
CA ASP A 231 -14.33 -29.78 16.65
C ASP A 231 -13.26 -30.34 15.69
N LEU A 232 -12.56 -29.46 14.98
CA LEU A 232 -11.50 -29.80 14.03
C LEU A 232 -10.09 -29.71 14.62
N ALA A 233 -9.93 -29.03 15.76
CA ALA A 233 -8.63 -28.74 16.36
C ALA A 233 -8.08 -29.93 17.17
N SER A 234 -6.76 -30.02 17.23
CA SER A 234 -6.03 -30.86 18.21
C SER A 234 -6.27 -30.36 19.65
N PRO A 235 -5.89 -31.12 20.70
CA PRO A 235 -6.04 -30.64 22.08
C PRO A 235 -5.34 -29.29 22.37
N PRO A 236 -4.10 -29.02 21.90
CA PRO A 236 -3.53 -27.67 21.99
C PRO A 236 -4.32 -26.58 21.27
N GLY A 237 -4.86 -26.87 20.08
CA GLY A 237 -5.70 -25.91 19.35
C GLY A 237 -7.05 -25.66 20.04
N GLN A 238 -7.63 -26.69 20.64
CA GLN A 238 -8.84 -26.60 21.46
C GLN A 238 -8.63 -25.72 22.69
N GLU A 239 -7.48 -25.84 23.36
CA GLU A 239 -7.10 -24.97 24.48
C GLU A 239 -7.11 -23.50 24.05
N LEU A 240 -6.45 -23.16 22.94
CA LEU A 240 -6.44 -21.79 22.38
C LEU A 240 -7.83 -21.28 22.00
N LEU A 241 -8.70 -22.16 21.50
CA LEU A 241 -10.06 -21.80 21.16
C LEU A 241 -10.96 -21.61 22.41
N LEU A 242 -10.63 -22.22 23.54
CA LEU A 242 -11.37 -22.03 24.79
C LEU A 242 -10.90 -20.81 25.58
N GLU A 243 -9.66 -20.37 25.40
CA GLU A 243 -9.16 -19.13 26.00
C GLU A 243 -10.11 -17.95 25.68
N SER A 244 -10.68 -17.37 26.74
CA SER A 244 -11.55 -16.18 26.69
C SER A 244 -10.75 -14.89 26.58
N THR A 245 -9.46 -14.97 26.88
CA THR A 245 -8.48 -13.90 26.87
C THR A 245 -7.30 -14.33 26.02
N LEU A 246 -7.45 -14.26 24.70
CA LEU A 246 -6.29 -13.82 23.95
C LEU A 246 -6.15 -12.37 24.34
N GLU A 247 -5.21 -12.08 25.25
CA GLU A 247 -4.84 -10.72 25.63
C GLU A 247 -4.85 -9.88 24.35
N GLY A 248 -5.82 -8.96 24.26
CA GLY A 248 -5.97 -8.13 23.09
C GLY A 248 -4.63 -7.47 22.85
N PHE A 249 -4.00 -7.75 21.70
CA PHE A 249 -2.71 -7.21 21.26
C PHE A 249 -2.02 -6.35 22.32
N ASN A 250 -1.38 -6.97 23.32
CA ASN A 250 -0.26 -6.30 23.93
C ASN A 250 0.84 -6.43 22.87
N THR A 251 1.09 -5.35 22.15
CA THR A 251 2.16 -5.23 21.14
C THR A 251 3.58 -5.38 21.76
N GLU A 252 3.74 -6.07 22.90
CA GLU A 252 5.01 -6.42 23.59
C GLU A 252 5.60 -7.63 22.91
N GLY A 253 6.34 -7.41 21.83
CA GLY A 253 7.01 -8.49 21.11
C GLY A 253 7.49 -8.11 19.72
N LEU A 254 7.02 -6.98 19.19
CA LEU A 254 7.74 -6.21 18.18
C LEU A 254 8.62 -5.21 18.94
N PRO A 255 9.86 -4.91 18.51
CA PRO A 255 10.80 -4.08 19.27
C PRO A 255 10.08 -2.81 19.73
N ARG A 256 10.00 -2.62 21.06
CA ARG A 256 9.11 -1.65 21.71
C ARG A 256 9.70 -0.25 21.89
N ASP A 257 10.93 -0.06 21.49
CA ASP A 257 11.66 1.18 21.77
C ASP A 257 11.96 1.98 20.51
N VAL A 258 10.98 2.05 19.61
CA VAL A 258 11.13 2.70 18.31
C VAL A 258 10.15 3.86 18.21
N ILE A 259 10.65 5.07 18.47
CA ILE A 259 9.85 6.28 18.32
C ILE A 259 9.87 6.67 16.84
N ALA A 260 8.69 6.66 16.22
CA ALA A 260 8.49 7.25 14.90
C ALA A 260 8.49 8.77 15.01
N CYS A 261 9.36 9.44 14.26
CA CYS A 261 9.34 10.89 14.19
C CYS A 261 8.07 11.34 13.46
N SER A 262 7.20 12.10 14.13
CA SER A 262 5.96 12.63 13.55
C SER A 262 6.18 13.61 12.40
N HIS A 263 7.42 14.08 12.22
CA HIS A 263 7.79 15.00 11.15
C HIS A 263 8.26 14.30 9.88
N CYS A 264 9.18 13.34 9.98
CA CYS A 264 9.77 12.68 8.82
C CYS A 264 9.42 11.19 8.70
N THR A 265 8.56 10.68 9.57
CA THR A 265 8.12 9.26 9.66
C THR A 265 9.24 8.24 9.86
N TYR A 266 10.48 8.70 10.04
CA TYR A 266 11.64 7.86 10.31
C TYR A 266 11.50 7.16 11.65
N ILE A 267 11.75 5.85 11.62
CA ILE A 267 11.62 4.93 12.74
C ILE A 267 13.00 4.83 13.41
N ASN A 268 13.18 5.50 14.56
CA ASN A 268 14.48 5.59 15.21
C ASN A 268 14.76 4.34 16.06
N PRO A 269 15.78 3.52 15.74
CA PRO A 269 15.95 2.16 16.29
C PRO A 269 16.24 2.08 17.79
N ASN A 270 16.37 3.20 18.51
CA ASN A 270 16.52 3.30 19.96
C ASN A 270 15.83 4.59 20.48
N VAL A 271 15.46 4.62 21.77
CA VAL A 271 14.90 5.79 22.49
C VAL A 271 15.93 6.92 22.64
N LEU A 272 16.38 7.50 21.52
CA LEU A 272 17.20 8.69 21.51
C LEU A 272 16.30 9.91 21.72
N ALA A 273 16.77 10.86 22.52
CA ALA A 273 16.04 12.10 22.79
C ALA A 273 15.82 12.94 21.52
N ALA A 274 16.51 12.65 20.41
CA ALA A 274 16.34 13.31 19.13
C ALA A 274 16.32 12.32 17.94
N CYS A 275 15.59 12.66 16.88
CA CYS A 275 15.54 11.89 15.63
C CYS A 275 16.90 11.87 14.93
N SER A 276 17.42 10.69 14.58
CA SER A 276 18.72 10.56 13.90
C SER A 276 18.71 11.06 12.45
N MET A 277 17.54 11.27 11.84
CA MET A 277 17.41 11.74 10.47
C MET A 277 17.21 13.27 10.38
N CYS A 278 16.47 13.87 11.31
CA CYS A 278 16.15 15.32 11.28
C CYS A 278 16.61 16.12 12.52
N GLY A 279 17.16 15.46 13.54
CA GLY A 279 17.69 16.11 14.75
C GLY A 279 16.65 16.63 15.75
N LEU A 280 15.36 16.41 15.50
CA LEU A 280 14.27 16.97 16.32
C LEU A 280 14.05 16.17 17.63
N GLU A 281 13.82 16.88 18.74
CA GLU A 281 13.67 16.29 20.07
C GLU A 281 12.32 15.55 20.25
N LEU A 282 12.33 14.32 20.78
CA LEU A 282 11.18 13.43 20.91
C LEU A 282 10.71 13.35 22.38
N LYS A 283 9.44 13.65 22.68
CA LYS A 283 8.87 13.62 24.05
C LYS A 283 7.84 12.50 24.25
N PRO A 284 7.86 11.76 25.38
CA PRO A 284 6.88 10.71 25.67
C PRO A 284 5.53 11.31 26.13
N VAL A 285 4.41 10.71 25.70
CA VAL A 285 3.05 11.21 25.96
C VAL A 285 2.24 10.21 26.79
N ASN A 286 1.79 10.64 27.98
CA ASN A 286 0.87 9.92 28.85
C ASN A 286 -0.53 10.58 28.82
N ASN A 287 -1.51 9.99 28.14
CA ASN A 287 -2.92 9.87 28.59
C ASN A 287 -3.79 9.29 27.47
N THR A 288 -4.41 8.14 27.72
CA THR A 288 -5.13 7.30 26.75
C THR A 288 -6.54 7.77 26.42
N SER A 289 -7.16 8.70 27.17
CA SER A 289 -8.54 9.13 26.88
C SER A 289 -8.66 10.18 25.76
N ASN A 290 -7.57 10.86 25.40
CA ASN A 290 -7.59 11.82 24.28
C ASN A 290 -7.42 11.11 22.93
N VAL A 291 -6.89 9.89 22.91
CA VAL A 291 -6.57 9.16 21.68
C VAL A 291 -7.84 8.59 21.05
N GLU A 292 -8.77 8.06 21.84
CA GLU A 292 -10.03 7.53 21.32
C GLU A 292 -10.91 8.64 20.73
N GLU A 293 -11.01 9.80 21.39
CA GLU A 293 -11.74 10.96 20.86
C GLU A 293 -11.07 11.54 19.62
N LEU A 294 -9.73 11.56 19.58
CA LEU A 294 -8.97 11.93 18.36
C LEU A 294 -9.17 10.91 17.25
N LEU A 295 -9.20 9.62 17.56
CA LEU A 295 -9.38 8.55 16.57
C LEU A 295 -10.79 8.54 16.00
N GLU A 296 -11.83 8.78 16.81
CA GLU A 296 -13.20 8.96 16.31
C GLU A 296 -13.32 10.19 15.43
N ARG A 297 -12.65 11.29 15.80
CA ARG A 297 -12.64 12.53 15.02
C ARG A 297 -11.81 12.40 13.74
N ILE A 298 -10.71 11.65 13.78
CA ILE A 298 -9.92 11.26 12.61
C ILE A 298 -10.75 10.33 11.73
N HIS A 299 -11.47 9.34 12.29
CA HIS A 299 -12.36 8.45 11.56
C HIS A 299 -13.50 9.21 10.86
N ALA A 300 -14.14 10.17 11.53
CA ALA A 300 -15.18 11.01 10.94
C ALA A 300 -14.64 11.93 9.83
N LEU A 301 -13.36 12.33 9.90
CA LEU A 301 -12.68 13.09 8.85
C LEU A 301 -12.18 12.19 7.70
N GLU A 302 -11.76 10.96 8.00
CA GLU A 302 -11.30 9.93 7.05
C GLU A 302 -12.44 9.23 6.29
N GLU A 303 -13.65 9.12 6.85
CA GLU A 303 -14.83 8.58 6.16
C GLU A 303 -15.24 9.45 4.97
N ALA A 304 -14.89 10.73 4.99
CA ALA A 304 -15.13 11.62 3.88
C ALA A 304 -13.81 11.89 3.13
N LYS A 305 -13.19 10.82 2.61
CA LYS A 305 -12.04 10.96 1.70
C LYS A 305 -12.42 11.77 0.46
N LEU A 306 -13.65 11.64 -0.03
CA LEU A 306 -14.16 12.42 -1.15
C LEU A 306 -14.81 13.72 -0.66
N CYS A 307 -14.64 14.76 -1.45
CA CYS A 307 -15.22 16.07 -1.24
C CYS A 307 -16.74 15.95 -1.13
N ALA A 308 -17.32 16.40 -0.02
CA ALA A 308 -18.75 16.33 0.23
C ALA A 308 -19.61 17.22 -0.72
N ILE A 309 -18.98 17.94 -1.65
CA ILE A 309 -19.65 18.83 -2.60
C ILE A 309 -19.75 18.18 -3.98
N CYS A 310 -18.67 17.57 -4.46
CA CYS A 310 -18.65 16.93 -5.78
C CYS A 310 -18.65 15.41 -5.72
N GLU A 311 -18.42 14.82 -4.55
CA GLU A 311 -18.37 13.36 -4.30
C GLU A 311 -17.37 12.58 -5.18
N GLU A 312 -16.54 13.27 -5.95
CA GLU A 312 -15.64 12.67 -6.95
C GLU A 312 -14.16 12.80 -6.56
N HIS A 313 -13.78 13.90 -5.90
CA HIS A 313 -12.38 14.29 -5.70
C HIS A 313 -11.98 14.23 -4.25
N VAL A 314 -10.75 13.82 -3.96
CA VAL A 314 -10.26 13.69 -2.58
C VAL A 314 -10.23 15.06 -1.87
N LYS A 315 -10.57 15.09 -0.58
CA LYS A 315 -10.41 16.29 0.25
C LYS A 315 -8.93 16.55 0.49
N ASP A 316 -8.47 17.69 -0.01
CA ASP A 316 -7.07 18.10 0.03
C ASP A 316 -6.93 19.59 0.41
N THR A 317 -8.03 20.26 0.75
CA THR A 317 -8.06 21.69 1.07
C THR A 317 -8.87 21.93 2.35
N VAL A 318 -8.22 22.48 3.35
CA VAL A 318 -8.77 22.84 4.67
C VAL A 318 -9.01 24.34 4.73
N PHE A 319 -10.18 24.76 5.19
CA PHE A 319 -10.47 26.17 5.46
C PHE A 319 -9.96 26.59 6.84
N GLY A 320 -9.79 27.88 7.09
CA GLY A 320 -9.39 28.40 8.41
C GLY A 320 -10.27 27.96 9.58
N CYS A 321 -11.53 27.57 9.32
CA CYS A 321 -12.45 27.01 10.32
C CYS A 321 -12.26 25.50 10.60
N GLY A 322 -11.30 24.84 9.93
CA GLY A 322 -10.97 23.43 10.11
C GLY A 322 -11.78 22.44 9.26
N HIS A 323 -12.79 22.87 8.52
CA HIS A 323 -13.56 22.03 7.60
C HIS A 323 -12.88 21.89 6.24
N GLU A 324 -13.15 20.76 5.56
CA GLU A 324 -12.36 20.32 4.40
C GLU A 324 -13.18 20.13 3.12
N THR A 325 -12.55 20.34 1.97
CA THR A 325 -13.11 20.12 0.63
C THR A 325 -11.97 19.75 -0.35
N CYS A 326 -12.30 19.46 -1.62
CA CYS A 326 -11.28 19.30 -2.66
C CYS A 326 -10.84 20.64 -3.24
N ALA A 327 -9.64 20.65 -3.82
CA ALA A 327 -8.98 21.79 -4.43
C ALA A 327 -9.73 22.37 -5.62
N ILE A 328 -10.66 21.61 -6.21
CA ILE A 328 -11.49 22.03 -7.34
C ILE A 328 -12.72 22.81 -6.84
N CYS A 329 -13.29 22.40 -5.71
CA CYS A 329 -14.45 23.06 -5.11
C CYS A 329 -14.05 24.26 -4.25
N ALA A 330 -12.91 24.20 -3.55
CA ALA A 330 -12.44 25.25 -2.64
C ALA A 330 -12.41 26.69 -3.21
N PRO A 331 -12.01 26.93 -4.47
CA PRO A 331 -11.95 28.29 -5.04
C PRO A 331 -13.33 28.88 -5.36
N LYS A 332 -14.36 28.03 -5.48
CA LYS A 332 -15.72 28.44 -5.86
C LYS A 332 -16.58 28.86 -4.67
N LEU A 333 -16.08 28.66 -3.45
CA LEU A 333 -16.81 28.93 -2.21
C LEU A 333 -16.29 30.21 -1.55
N THR A 334 -17.20 31.12 -1.19
CA THR A 334 -16.90 32.31 -0.39
C THR A 334 -17.19 32.09 1.11
N GLU A 335 -18.07 31.15 1.44
CA GLU A 335 -18.43 30.74 2.80
C GLU A 335 -18.32 29.22 2.96
N CYS A 336 -17.96 28.76 4.16
CA CYS A 336 -17.82 27.34 4.47
C CYS A 336 -19.20 26.65 4.43
N PRO A 337 -19.37 25.57 3.66
CA PRO A 337 -20.67 24.91 3.52
C PRO A 337 -21.14 24.19 4.79
N VAL A 338 -20.22 23.90 5.73
CA VAL A 338 -20.53 23.20 6.97
C VAL A 338 -20.90 24.18 8.09
N CYS A 339 -20.06 25.19 8.35
CA CYS A 339 -20.26 26.13 9.46
C CYS A 339 -20.71 27.54 9.05
N ARG A 340 -20.86 27.82 7.75
CA ARG A 340 -21.29 29.12 7.17
C ARG A 340 -20.42 30.33 7.52
N GLN A 341 -19.18 30.11 7.97
CA GLN A 341 -18.20 31.17 8.20
C GLN A 341 -17.54 31.61 6.88
N GLU A 342 -17.19 32.89 6.74
CA GLU A 342 -16.47 33.42 5.59
C GLU A 342 -15.08 32.77 5.45
N ILE A 343 -14.71 32.36 4.22
CA ILE A 343 -13.45 31.65 3.95
C ILE A 343 -12.33 32.66 3.67
N THR A 344 -11.62 33.04 4.72
CA THR A 344 -10.46 33.95 4.66
C THR A 344 -9.14 33.24 4.35
N THR A 345 -9.04 31.95 4.71
CA THR A 345 -7.82 31.15 4.54
C THR A 345 -8.14 29.77 3.97
N ARG A 346 -7.35 29.32 2.98
CA ARG A 346 -7.39 27.99 2.37
C ARG A 346 -6.01 27.37 2.46
N ILE A 347 -5.91 26.20 3.08
CA ILE A 347 -4.66 25.49 3.33
C ILE A 347 -4.77 24.13 2.66
N ARG A 348 -3.90 23.81 1.70
CA ARG A 348 -3.89 22.46 1.11
C ARG A 348 -3.23 21.46 2.06
N ARG A 349 -3.88 20.32 2.32
CA ARG A 349 -3.26 19.15 2.93
C ARG A 349 -2.43 18.45 1.85
N TYR A 350 -1.13 18.38 2.08
CA TYR A 350 -0.27 17.47 1.34
C TYR A 350 -0.43 16.09 1.98
N VAL A 351 -0.90 15.10 1.20
CA VAL A 351 -0.97 13.68 1.61
C VAL A 351 0.32 13.00 1.22
#